data_AF-A0A4Y7RPA0-F1
#
_entry.id   AF-A0A4Y7RPA0-F1
#
_cell.length_a   1.000
_cell.length_b   1.000
_cell.length_c   1.000
_cell.angle_alpha   90.00
_cell.angle_beta   90.00
_cell.angle_gamma   90.00
#
_symmetry.space_group_name_H-M   'P 1'
#
loop_
_entity.id
_entity.type
_entity.pdbx_description
1 polymer ?
#
loop_
_entity_poly.entity_id
_entity_poly.type
_entity_poly.pdbx_seq_one_letter_code
_entity_poly.pdbx_strand_id
1 'polypeptide(L)'
;MFRRLFAIAAVFIFFAAALPASAGQLFNEQTAINDAVSNSGFYEIRTSDGDDLNYVSIPILSNYRKGDTYYGCLVYGQPHGDVKDRQSRYIGYTLFKPTPGTREEYTNVAFPPDVSHSGYFEDQQWILQPWFYDNVKANYSVSDNGGLDGSELYTQNIRQGILIYYTDQNNANNYQVKGINSETQEFWDNINQYVHILAPPTDYAWGIGRMWRYGNAGQINYVTIPIMPNMLLDNNSELVVSPDSSTIYVGEQSGYRATYYQQGQSAGNGQDVTNFCAWLTADNHITTIGANNGLATGQSAGATQVTASYTVNGKTLQGQAQLIVQEQQLPPPSNNTPGSLTFQAVSQDGSTNRDPGTAKGTDIVTGTLIPPVIQSIAYSENMVEPDYSTTVAPPLPPSGGCAPAYTRITSWHIVGADLSYPKQNPEFTFGHPLPPIGEESIPMDVSGGQKATATFKELWAMDGAYVFDWFTDQLINQEPTNYAITASNINVQVEYNIVTFHEVCSDDGDCECVSQTKRGSYVQKLSPTTAQLLVNGTGVNSQAQ
;
A
#
# COMPACT_ATOMS: atom_id res chain seq x y z
N MET A 1 -12.41 74.04 -3.56
CA MET A 1 -11.48 72.90 -3.48
C MET A 1 -12.05 71.80 -4.37
N PHE A 2 -11.62 71.75 -5.63
CA PHE A 2 -12.15 70.82 -6.64
C PHE A 2 -11.55 69.42 -6.43
N ARG A 3 -12.37 68.40 -6.17
CA ARG A 3 -12.00 67.00 -6.39
C ARG A 3 -12.68 66.52 -7.67
N ARG A 4 -11.86 66.23 -8.68
CA ARG A 4 -12.28 65.64 -9.96
C ARG A 4 -12.67 64.18 -9.72
N LEU A 5 -13.92 63.83 -10.02
CA LEU A 5 -14.29 62.45 -10.31
C LEU A 5 -13.77 62.12 -11.71
N PHE A 6 -12.86 61.16 -11.82
CA PHE A 6 -12.60 60.48 -13.09
C PHE A 6 -13.71 59.44 -13.26
N ALA A 7 -14.59 59.67 -14.23
CA ALA A 7 -15.50 58.64 -14.73
C ALA A 7 -14.68 57.70 -15.61
N ILE A 8 -14.54 56.44 -15.19
CA ILE A 8 -14.05 55.34 -16.04
C ILE A 8 -15.19 55.05 -17.03
N ALA A 9 -14.97 55.39 -18.30
CA ALA A 9 -15.88 55.03 -19.37
C ALA A 9 -15.65 53.56 -19.70
N ALA A 10 -16.47 52.66 -19.15
CA ALA A 10 -16.61 51.31 -19.66
C ALA A 10 -17.17 51.41 -21.09
N VAL A 11 -16.33 51.19 -22.08
CA VAL A 11 -16.76 51.14 -23.48
C VAL A 11 -17.37 49.76 -23.73
N PHE A 12 -18.69 49.67 -23.65
CA PHE A 12 -19.44 48.48 -24.02
C PHE A 12 -19.42 48.29 -25.54
N ILE A 13 -18.50 47.48 -26.06
CA ILE A 13 -18.59 46.99 -27.44
C ILE A 13 -19.42 45.72 -27.44
N PHE A 14 -20.75 45.88 -27.47
CA PHE A 14 -21.67 44.80 -27.79
C PHE A 14 -21.67 44.56 -29.31
N PHE A 15 -20.97 43.53 -29.79
CA PHE A 15 -21.29 42.95 -31.09
C PHE A 15 -22.59 42.15 -30.95
N ALA A 16 -23.72 42.80 -31.23
CA ALA A 16 -25.03 42.16 -31.25
C ALA A 16 -25.13 41.17 -32.44
N ALA A 17 -24.70 39.93 -32.22
CA ALA A 17 -25.38 38.79 -32.80
C ALA A 17 -26.60 38.49 -31.92
N ALA A 18 -27.79 38.33 -32.50
CA ALA A 18 -28.97 37.91 -31.76
C ALA A 18 -28.69 36.54 -31.14
N LEU A 19 -28.32 36.51 -29.86
CA LEU A 19 -28.13 35.28 -29.11
C LEU A 19 -29.51 34.65 -28.88
N PRO A 20 -29.69 33.33 -29.10
CA PRO A 20 -30.93 32.66 -28.71
C PRO A 20 -31.17 32.85 -27.20
N ALA A 21 -32.45 32.83 -26.80
CA ALA A 21 -32.97 33.26 -25.49
C ALA A 21 -32.49 32.45 -24.25
N SER A 22 -31.39 31.71 -24.36
CA SER A 22 -30.74 30.95 -23.30
C SER A 22 -29.21 30.89 -23.47
N ALA A 23 -28.60 31.99 -23.92
CA ALA A 23 -27.16 32.17 -23.79
C ALA A 23 -26.82 32.52 -22.33
N GLY A 24 -25.82 31.85 -21.76
CA GLY A 24 -25.36 32.12 -20.38
C GLY A 24 -24.91 33.58 -20.20
N GLN A 25 -24.58 33.97 -18.97
CA GLN A 25 -24.07 35.30 -18.68
C GLN A 25 -22.54 35.31 -18.74
N LEU A 26 -21.93 36.35 -19.33
CA LEU A 26 -20.48 36.54 -19.23
C LEU A 26 -20.10 36.69 -17.74
N PHE A 27 -19.04 36.01 -17.33
CA PHE A 27 -18.53 36.09 -15.96
C PHE A 27 -18.22 37.55 -15.56
N ASN A 28 -18.21 37.83 -14.25
CA ASN A 28 -17.99 39.19 -13.77
C ASN A 28 -16.62 39.73 -14.19
N GLU A 29 -16.63 40.79 -15.00
CA GLU A 29 -15.43 41.43 -15.54
C GLU A 29 -14.46 41.90 -14.46
N GLN A 30 -14.97 42.59 -13.43
CA GLN A 30 -14.11 43.12 -12.37
C GLN A 30 -13.40 41.99 -11.62
N THR A 31 -14.09 40.88 -11.36
CA THR A 31 -13.50 39.68 -10.74
C THR A 31 -12.42 39.08 -11.65
N ALA A 32 -12.70 38.94 -12.95
CA ALA A 32 -11.72 38.39 -13.90
C ALA A 32 -10.46 39.27 -14.03
N ILE A 33 -10.63 40.60 -14.11
CA ILE A 33 -9.51 41.55 -14.17
C ILE A 33 -8.71 41.54 -12.86
N ASN A 34 -9.37 41.51 -11.71
CA ASN A 34 -8.69 41.48 -10.41
C ASN A 34 -7.87 40.20 -10.22
N ASP A 35 -8.44 39.05 -10.60
CA ASP A 35 -7.75 37.76 -10.60
C ASP A 35 -6.49 37.81 -11.49
N ALA A 36 -6.65 38.28 -12.72
CA ALA A 36 -5.57 38.39 -13.69
C ALA A 36 -4.37 39.21 -13.17
N VAL A 37 -4.64 40.40 -12.62
CA VAL A 37 -3.60 41.33 -12.17
C VAL A 37 -2.97 40.87 -10.85
N SER A 38 -3.72 40.20 -9.99
CA SER A 38 -3.24 39.79 -8.66
C SER A 38 -2.47 38.46 -8.68
N ASN A 39 -2.83 37.55 -9.58
CA ASN A 39 -2.42 36.14 -9.48
C ASN A 39 -1.55 35.64 -10.64
N SER A 40 -1.47 36.33 -11.79
CA SER A 40 -0.73 35.82 -12.94
C SER A 40 0.69 36.38 -13.08
N GLY A 41 0.93 37.65 -12.71
CA GLY A 41 2.18 38.35 -13.03
C GLY A 41 2.37 38.68 -14.53
N PHE A 42 1.35 38.40 -15.35
CA PHE A 42 1.37 38.57 -16.82
C PHE A 42 0.24 39.50 -17.33
N TYR A 43 -0.44 40.21 -16.42
CA TYR A 43 -1.43 41.22 -16.73
C TYR A 43 -1.20 42.48 -15.90
N GLU A 44 -1.48 43.63 -16.50
CA GLU A 44 -1.46 44.95 -15.85
C GLU A 44 -2.79 45.64 -16.14
N ILE A 45 -3.27 46.50 -15.24
CA ILE A 45 -4.53 47.24 -15.45
C ILE A 45 -4.45 48.14 -16.69
N ARG A 46 -3.25 48.66 -16.97
CA ARG A 46 -3.00 49.55 -18.10
C ARG A 46 -1.58 49.34 -18.61
N THR A 47 -1.43 49.22 -19.92
CA THR A 47 -0.10 49.09 -20.55
C THR A 47 0.68 50.40 -20.52
N SER A 48 1.99 50.31 -20.76
CA SER A 48 2.85 51.49 -20.96
C SER A 48 2.44 52.39 -22.13
N ASP A 49 1.63 51.91 -23.08
CA ASP A 49 1.10 52.74 -24.17
C ASP A 49 -0.26 53.38 -23.84
N GLY A 50 -0.78 53.17 -22.63
CA GLY A 50 -2.03 53.78 -22.14
C GLY A 50 -3.30 52.99 -22.44
N ASP A 51 -3.19 51.75 -22.94
CA ASP A 51 -4.35 50.89 -23.18
C ASP A 51 -4.79 50.20 -21.88
N ASP A 52 -6.07 50.34 -21.56
CA ASP A 52 -6.69 49.64 -20.43
C ASP A 52 -6.91 48.14 -20.76
N LEU A 53 -6.83 47.29 -19.74
CA LEU A 53 -7.19 45.87 -19.83
C LEU A 53 -8.71 45.72 -19.91
N ASN A 54 -9.18 45.00 -20.93
CA ASN A 54 -10.61 44.77 -21.19
C ASN A 54 -10.93 43.28 -21.11
N TYR A 55 -12.13 42.95 -20.61
CA TYR A 55 -12.64 41.59 -20.62
C TYR A 55 -13.70 41.43 -21.72
N VAL A 56 -13.36 40.67 -22.77
CA VAL A 56 -14.17 40.59 -24.00
C VAL A 56 -14.69 39.18 -24.24
N SER A 57 -15.93 39.05 -24.68
CA SER A 57 -16.47 37.75 -25.10
C SER A 57 -16.04 37.41 -26.52
N ILE A 58 -15.57 36.19 -26.74
CA ILE A 58 -15.47 35.60 -28.09
C ILE A 58 -16.69 34.68 -28.28
N PRO A 59 -17.56 34.90 -29.29
CA PRO A 59 -18.85 34.21 -29.39
C PRO A 59 -18.77 32.68 -29.31
N ILE A 60 -17.82 32.07 -30.01
CA ILE A 60 -17.68 30.60 -30.01
C ILE A 60 -17.21 30.05 -28.66
N LEU A 61 -16.37 30.80 -27.93
CA LEU A 61 -15.93 30.38 -26.59
C LEU A 61 -17.03 30.55 -25.54
N SER A 62 -18.07 31.34 -25.85
CA SER A 62 -19.20 31.58 -24.95
C SER A 62 -20.11 30.35 -24.79
N ASN A 63 -19.95 29.34 -25.65
CA ASN A 63 -20.64 28.05 -25.53
C ASN A 63 -20.11 27.20 -24.35
N TYR A 64 -18.90 27.49 -23.88
CA TYR A 64 -18.26 26.75 -22.79
C TYR A 64 -18.53 27.46 -21.45
N ARG A 65 -19.41 26.86 -20.64
CA ARG A 65 -19.93 27.44 -19.41
C ARG A 65 -19.73 26.54 -18.19
N LYS A 66 -19.63 27.16 -17.02
CA LYS A 66 -19.75 26.50 -15.71
C LYS A 66 -20.96 27.07 -14.99
N GLY A 67 -21.96 26.22 -14.75
CA GLY A 67 -23.29 26.71 -14.38
C GLY A 67 -23.88 27.58 -15.49
N ASP A 68 -24.38 28.76 -15.11
CA ASP A 68 -24.99 29.73 -16.04
C ASP A 68 -23.99 30.73 -16.63
N THR A 69 -22.72 30.69 -16.22
CA THR A 69 -21.70 31.66 -16.65
C THR A 69 -20.72 31.10 -17.67
N TYR A 70 -20.42 31.89 -18.69
CA TYR A 70 -19.32 31.65 -19.63
C TYR A 70 -18.17 32.64 -19.42
N TYR A 71 -17.01 32.33 -19.99
CA TYR A 71 -15.76 33.05 -19.74
C TYR A 71 -15.31 33.80 -20.99
N GLY A 72 -14.77 35.01 -20.81
CA GLY A 72 -14.19 35.86 -21.85
C GLY A 72 -12.66 35.80 -21.90
N CYS A 73 -12.09 36.68 -22.71
CA CYS A 73 -10.65 36.87 -22.93
C CYS A 73 -10.22 38.24 -22.41
N LEU A 74 -8.96 38.33 -21.95
CA LEU A 74 -8.36 39.56 -21.47
C LEU A 74 -7.48 40.18 -22.55
N VAL A 75 -7.80 41.40 -22.99
CA VAL A 75 -7.18 42.06 -24.16
C VAL A 75 -6.92 43.55 -23.91
N TYR A 76 -5.93 44.12 -24.60
CA TYR A 76 -5.64 45.55 -24.55
C TYR A 76 -6.03 46.25 -25.86
N GLY A 77 -6.52 47.48 -25.78
CA GLY A 77 -6.85 48.28 -26.96
C GLY A 77 -8.12 47.82 -27.70
N GLN A 78 -8.20 48.13 -29.00
CA GLN A 78 -9.40 47.96 -29.81
C GLN A 78 -9.24 46.88 -30.90
N PRO A 79 -10.31 46.17 -31.29
CA PRO A 79 -10.29 45.26 -32.43
C PRO A 79 -9.92 45.95 -33.74
N HIS A 80 -9.11 45.29 -34.58
CA HIS A 80 -8.63 45.86 -35.83
C HIS A 80 -8.12 44.76 -36.80
N GLY A 81 -7.58 45.18 -37.95
CA GLY A 81 -7.18 44.28 -39.04
C GLY A 81 -8.34 43.92 -39.97
N ASP A 82 -8.18 42.84 -40.73
CA ASP A 82 -9.22 42.35 -41.65
C ASP A 82 -10.49 41.96 -40.90
N VAL A 83 -11.64 42.14 -41.55
CA VAL A 83 -12.95 41.74 -41.00
C VAL A 83 -13.60 40.71 -41.92
N LYS A 84 -13.96 39.55 -41.35
CA LYS A 84 -14.71 38.47 -42.01
C LYS A 84 -15.81 37.99 -41.06
N ASP A 85 -17.02 37.75 -41.57
CA ASP A 85 -18.16 37.28 -40.76
C ASP A 85 -18.42 38.09 -39.47
N ARG A 86 -18.20 39.41 -39.55
CA ARG A 86 -18.30 40.37 -38.43
C ARG A 86 -17.29 40.14 -37.29
N GLN A 87 -16.25 39.34 -37.54
CA GLN A 87 -15.12 39.13 -36.65
C GLN A 87 -13.90 39.87 -37.20
N SER A 88 -13.27 40.70 -36.37
CA SER A 88 -11.94 41.24 -36.67
C SER A 88 -10.88 40.16 -36.49
N ARG A 89 -9.85 40.18 -37.32
CA ARG A 89 -8.68 39.29 -37.25
C ARG A 89 -7.99 39.40 -35.89
N TYR A 90 -7.85 40.63 -35.40
CA TYR A 90 -7.26 40.93 -34.10
C TYR A 90 -8.31 41.59 -33.22
N ILE A 91 -8.44 41.13 -31.98
CA ILE A 91 -9.40 41.67 -31.00
C ILE A 91 -8.75 42.65 -30.02
N GLY A 92 -7.46 42.93 -30.20
CA GLY A 92 -6.67 43.86 -29.40
C GLY A 92 -5.18 43.54 -29.53
N TYR A 93 -4.44 43.88 -28.49
CA TYR A 93 -3.01 43.66 -28.34
C TYR A 93 -2.71 42.85 -27.08
N THR A 94 -1.52 42.24 -27.02
CA THR A 94 -1.01 41.57 -25.81
C THR A 94 -0.32 42.57 -24.86
N LEU A 95 -0.01 42.15 -23.63
CA LEU A 95 0.80 42.95 -22.71
C LEU A 95 2.26 43.04 -23.20
N PHE A 96 2.76 41.96 -23.79
CA PHE A 96 4.16 41.79 -24.16
C PHE A 96 4.50 42.58 -25.43
N LYS A 97 5.74 43.10 -25.46
CA LYS A 97 6.24 43.89 -26.58
C LYS A 97 7.55 43.30 -27.10
N PRO A 98 7.70 43.09 -28.43
CA PRO A 98 8.96 42.64 -28.99
C PRO A 98 10.06 43.70 -28.87
N THR A 99 9.70 44.97 -29.05
CA THR A 99 10.57 46.16 -28.88
C THR A 99 9.75 47.38 -28.42
N PRO A 100 10.36 48.40 -27.78
CA PRO A 100 9.66 49.62 -27.39
C PRO A 100 8.95 50.29 -28.58
N GLY A 101 7.64 50.52 -28.45
CA GLY A 101 6.81 51.13 -29.50
C GLY A 101 6.23 50.15 -30.54
N THR A 102 6.46 48.84 -30.40
CA THR A 102 5.76 47.81 -31.17
C THR A 102 4.78 47.06 -30.27
N ARG A 103 3.64 46.65 -30.84
CA ARG A 103 2.60 45.89 -30.15
C ARG A 103 2.45 44.55 -30.84
N GLU A 104 2.32 43.48 -30.06
CA GLU A 104 1.98 42.17 -30.59
C GLU A 104 0.47 41.99 -30.66
N GLU A 105 0.03 41.40 -31.77
CA GLU A 105 -1.38 41.28 -32.10
C GLU A 105 -2.07 40.16 -31.33
N TYR A 106 -3.19 40.47 -30.69
CA TYR A 106 -4.04 39.48 -30.04
C TYR A 106 -4.98 38.86 -31.07
N THR A 107 -4.66 37.64 -31.50
CA THR A 107 -5.40 36.97 -32.58
C THR A 107 -6.76 36.45 -32.12
N ASN A 108 -7.74 36.50 -33.03
CA ASN A 108 -9.09 36.05 -32.76
C ASN A 108 -9.27 34.58 -33.16
N VAL A 109 -9.59 33.71 -32.20
CA VAL A 109 -9.83 32.28 -32.47
C VAL A 109 -11.08 32.04 -33.33
N ALA A 110 -12.03 32.98 -33.33
CA ALA A 110 -13.22 32.93 -34.17
C ALA A 110 -12.99 33.45 -35.60
N PHE A 111 -11.78 33.90 -35.94
CA PHE A 111 -11.44 34.33 -37.29
C PHE A 111 -10.94 33.13 -38.12
N PRO A 112 -11.44 32.94 -39.36
CA PRO A 112 -11.07 31.78 -40.16
C PRO A 112 -9.60 31.83 -40.62
N PRO A 113 -8.95 30.67 -40.81
CA PRO A 113 -7.55 30.58 -41.17
C PRO A 113 -7.34 31.08 -42.60
N ASP A 114 -6.20 31.72 -42.86
CA ASP A 114 -5.87 32.27 -44.18
C ASP A 114 -5.61 31.19 -45.24
N VAL A 115 -5.28 29.97 -44.81
CA VAL A 115 -4.91 28.86 -45.68
C VAL A 115 -5.73 27.63 -45.34
N SER A 116 -6.35 27.06 -46.38
CA SER A 116 -7.07 25.78 -46.31
C SER A 116 -6.16 24.66 -45.86
N HIS A 117 -6.72 23.68 -45.16
CA HIS A 117 -5.99 22.51 -44.71
C HIS A 117 -6.80 21.23 -44.86
N SER A 118 -6.14 20.10 -44.64
CA SER A 118 -6.72 18.77 -44.68
C SER A 118 -6.10 17.90 -43.60
N GLY A 119 -6.85 16.88 -43.16
CA GLY A 119 -6.38 15.94 -42.15
C GLY A 119 -6.65 16.42 -40.72
N TYR A 120 -6.12 15.67 -39.76
CA TYR A 120 -6.30 15.95 -38.35
C TYR A 120 -5.31 17.00 -37.85
N PHE A 121 -5.68 17.68 -36.77
CA PHE A 121 -4.84 18.68 -36.11
C PHE A 121 -3.48 18.11 -35.73
N GLU A 122 -3.45 16.89 -35.19
CA GLU A 122 -2.23 16.21 -34.76
C GLU A 122 -1.29 15.83 -35.93
N ASP A 123 -1.82 15.74 -37.15
CA ASP A 123 -1.06 15.33 -38.34
C ASP A 123 -0.44 16.52 -39.10
N GLN A 124 -0.69 17.74 -38.65
CA GLN A 124 -0.14 18.92 -39.30
C GLN A 124 1.37 19.04 -39.03
N GLN A 125 2.09 19.66 -39.96
CA GLN A 125 3.53 19.92 -39.83
C GLN A 125 3.80 21.11 -38.90
N TRP A 126 3.44 20.96 -37.61
CA TRP A 126 3.68 21.99 -36.59
C TRP A 126 5.16 22.25 -36.39
N ILE A 127 5.50 23.52 -36.20
CA ILE A 127 6.85 23.98 -35.91
C ILE A 127 7.06 23.87 -34.40
N LEU A 128 8.04 23.04 -34.00
CA LEU A 128 8.47 22.92 -32.60
C LEU A 128 9.20 24.21 -32.19
N GLN A 129 8.88 24.77 -31.02
CA GLN A 129 9.45 25.99 -30.46
C GLN A 129 9.53 27.17 -31.46
N PRO A 130 8.40 27.58 -32.05
CA PRO A 130 8.34 28.52 -33.17
C PRO A 130 8.96 29.90 -32.85
N TRP A 131 8.92 30.32 -31.59
CA TRP A 131 9.51 31.57 -31.11
C TRP A 131 11.05 31.60 -31.15
N PHE A 132 11.75 30.51 -31.48
CA PHE A 132 13.19 30.55 -31.75
C PHE A 132 13.54 30.82 -33.22
N TYR A 133 12.58 30.77 -34.14
CA TYR A 133 12.85 30.86 -35.57
C TYR A 133 12.69 32.28 -36.12
N ASP A 134 13.72 32.79 -36.79
CA ASP A 134 13.75 34.15 -37.35
C ASP A 134 12.65 34.38 -38.40
N ASN A 135 12.30 33.36 -39.18
CA ASN A 135 11.24 33.45 -40.18
C ASN A 135 9.84 33.58 -39.53
N VAL A 136 9.60 33.02 -38.34
CA VAL A 136 8.36 33.22 -37.59
C VAL A 136 8.32 34.64 -37.03
N LYS A 137 9.41 35.09 -36.38
CA LYS A 137 9.55 36.43 -35.83
C LYS A 137 9.37 37.53 -36.87
N ALA A 138 10.00 37.36 -38.04
CA ALA A 138 9.97 38.34 -39.12
C ALA A 138 8.58 38.51 -39.75
N ASN A 139 7.75 37.46 -39.75
CA ASN A 139 6.43 37.48 -40.40
C ASN A 139 5.27 37.79 -39.45
N TYR A 140 5.41 37.53 -38.15
CA TYR A 140 4.25 37.48 -37.23
C TYR A 140 4.40 38.25 -35.92
N SER A 141 5.46 39.03 -35.72
CA SER A 141 5.69 39.82 -34.51
C SER A 141 5.47 39.00 -33.23
N VAL A 142 6.48 38.23 -32.84
CA VAL A 142 6.46 37.36 -31.65
C VAL A 142 7.27 38.01 -30.54
N SER A 143 6.65 38.27 -29.39
CA SER A 143 7.32 38.90 -28.23
C SER A 143 7.92 37.87 -27.29
N ASP A 144 8.89 38.28 -26.49
CA ASP A 144 9.24 37.54 -25.27
C ASP A 144 8.13 37.75 -24.24
N ASN A 145 7.57 36.64 -23.75
CA ASN A 145 6.49 36.62 -22.77
C ASN A 145 6.96 36.20 -21.36
N GLY A 146 8.25 36.37 -21.07
CA GLY A 146 8.82 36.10 -19.76
C GLY A 146 9.02 34.61 -19.48
N GLY A 147 9.24 33.82 -20.53
CA GLY A 147 9.47 32.37 -20.43
C GLY A 147 8.21 31.52 -20.30
N LEU A 148 7.04 32.04 -20.69
CA LEU A 148 5.81 31.24 -20.76
C LEU A 148 5.86 30.23 -21.91
N ASP A 149 6.51 30.59 -23.01
CA ASP A 149 6.69 29.69 -24.15
C ASP A 149 7.50 28.45 -23.79
N GLY A 150 6.96 27.26 -24.09
CA GLY A 150 7.58 25.98 -23.76
C GLY A 150 7.56 25.63 -22.27
N SER A 151 7.02 26.48 -21.40
CA SER A 151 6.77 26.15 -19.99
C SER A 151 5.68 25.11 -19.86
N GLU A 152 5.78 24.26 -18.84
CA GLU A 152 4.74 23.26 -18.53
C GLU A 152 3.54 23.86 -17.79
N LEU A 153 3.64 25.11 -17.34
CA LEU A 153 2.67 25.77 -16.46
C LEU A 153 1.22 25.71 -16.98
N TYR A 154 1.03 25.85 -18.30
CA TYR A 154 -0.28 25.86 -18.94
C TYR A 154 -0.49 24.70 -19.93
N THR A 155 0.36 23.66 -19.91
CA THR A 155 0.26 22.52 -20.85
C THR A 155 -1.14 21.91 -20.88
N GLN A 156 -1.79 21.81 -19.72
CA GLN A 156 -3.13 21.24 -19.61
C GLN A 156 -4.22 22.17 -20.12
N ASN A 157 -4.14 23.46 -19.75
CA ASN A 157 -5.04 24.48 -20.25
C ASN A 157 -5.00 24.54 -21.79
N ILE A 158 -3.79 24.44 -22.37
CA ILE A 158 -3.55 24.40 -23.82
C ILE A 158 -4.20 23.15 -24.41
N ARG A 159 -3.88 21.97 -23.86
CA ARG A 159 -4.38 20.67 -24.33
C ARG A 159 -5.91 20.64 -24.34
N GLN A 160 -6.54 20.95 -23.21
CA GLN A 160 -8.00 20.91 -23.06
C GLN A 160 -8.68 22.01 -23.87
N GLY A 161 -8.08 23.20 -23.94
CA GLY A 161 -8.60 24.30 -24.77
C GLY A 161 -8.66 23.92 -26.26
N ILE A 162 -7.60 23.31 -26.79
CA ILE A 162 -7.56 22.83 -28.17
C ILE A 162 -8.60 21.71 -28.37
N LEU A 163 -8.60 20.67 -27.53
CA LEU A 163 -9.49 19.52 -27.68
C LEU A 163 -10.97 19.92 -27.66
N ILE A 164 -11.38 20.79 -26.73
CA ILE A 164 -12.78 21.20 -26.62
C ILE A 164 -13.20 22.13 -27.77
N TYR A 165 -12.28 22.97 -28.25
CA TYR A 165 -12.56 23.91 -29.32
C TYR A 165 -12.72 23.21 -30.67
N TYR A 166 -11.78 22.35 -31.04
CA TYR A 166 -11.75 21.71 -32.35
C TYR A 166 -12.67 20.47 -32.47
N THR A 167 -13.30 20.06 -31.38
CA THR A 167 -14.42 19.11 -31.41
C THR A 167 -15.78 19.78 -31.63
N ASP A 168 -15.88 21.10 -31.45
CA ASP A 168 -17.11 21.85 -31.76
C ASP A 168 -17.30 21.91 -33.28
N GLN A 169 -18.50 21.52 -33.74
CA GLN A 169 -18.86 21.51 -35.16
C GLN A 169 -18.86 22.92 -35.78
N ASN A 170 -18.91 23.97 -34.96
CA ASN A 170 -18.91 25.36 -35.39
C ASN A 170 -17.53 26.02 -35.33
N ASN A 171 -16.46 25.26 -35.06
CA ASN A 171 -15.11 25.83 -34.95
C ASN A 171 -14.70 26.56 -36.23
N ALA A 172 -14.33 27.85 -36.11
CA ALA A 172 -14.07 28.73 -37.26
C ALA A 172 -12.86 28.28 -38.12
N ASN A 173 -12.05 27.38 -37.56
CA ASN A 173 -10.82 26.89 -38.16
C ASN A 173 -10.99 25.55 -38.89
N ASN A 174 -12.14 24.88 -38.79
CA ASN A 174 -12.49 23.60 -39.42
C ASN A 174 -11.48 22.45 -39.22
N TYR A 175 -10.71 22.44 -38.13
CA TYR A 175 -9.91 21.24 -37.80
C TYR A 175 -10.77 20.13 -37.22
N GLN A 176 -10.32 18.91 -37.45
CA GLN A 176 -10.74 17.72 -36.72
C GLN A 176 -9.59 17.28 -35.82
N VAL A 177 -9.90 16.72 -34.66
CA VAL A 177 -8.91 16.15 -33.73
C VAL A 177 -9.13 14.65 -33.60
N LYS A 178 -8.03 13.88 -33.55
CA LYS A 178 -8.08 12.44 -33.22
C LYS A 178 -8.35 12.22 -31.73
N GLY A 179 -7.99 13.20 -30.91
CA GLY A 179 -8.04 13.10 -29.46
C GLY A 179 -6.79 12.42 -28.89
N ILE A 180 -6.81 12.11 -27.60
CA ILE A 180 -5.68 11.51 -26.89
C ILE A 180 -5.77 9.98 -26.98
N ASN A 181 -4.82 9.35 -27.65
CA ASN A 181 -4.66 7.91 -27.74
C ASN A 181 -3.17 7.55 -27.85
N SER A 182 -2.85 6.26 -27.92
CA SER A 182 -1.45 5.80 -27.96
C SER A 182 -0.62 6.37 -29.11
N GLU A 183 -1.23 6.76 -30.22
CA GLU A 183 -0.52 7.34 -31.38
C GLU A 183 -0.26 8.84 -31.21
N THR A 184 -1.14 9.56 -30.50
CA THR A 184 -1.09 11.03 -30.36
C THR A 184 -0.59 11.50 -28.99
N GLN A 185 -0.37 10.58 -28.05
CA GLN A 185 0.01 10.88 -26.67
C GLN A 185 1.24 11.78 -26.57
N GLU A 186 2.32 11.46 -27.30
CA GLU A 186 3.57 12.24 -27.25
C GLU A 186 3.37 13.68 -27.71
N PHE A 187 2.56 13.90 -28.76
CA PHE A 187 2.22 15.24 -29.24
C PHE A 187 1.45 16.04 -28.17
N TRP A 188 0.44 15.42 -27.54
CA TRP A 188 -0.37 16.08 -26.52
C TRP A 188 0.37 16.32 -25.20
N ASP A 189 1.31 15.45 -24.84
CA ASP A 189 2.15 15.62 -23.66
C ASP A 189 3.17 16.76 -23.81
N ASN A 190 3.59 17.03 -25.05
CA ASN A 190 4.54 18.10 -25.37
C ASN A 190 3.88 19.29 -26.08
N ILE A 191 2.55 19.44 -26.01
CA ILE A 191 1.82 20.46 -26.78
C ILE A 191 2.29 21.90 -26.50
N ASN A 192 2.75 22.17 -25.27
CA ASN A 192 3.32 23.45 -24.88
C ASN A 192 4.58 23.83 -25.67
N GLN A 193 5.32 22.86 -26.19
CA GLN A 193 6.49 23.12 -27.02
C GLN A 193 6.15 23.73 -28.38
N TYR A 194 4.88 23.70 -28.81
CA TYR A 194 4.44 24.19 -30.12
C TYR A 194 3.67 25.52 -30.06
N VAL A 195 3.35 26.00 -28.85
CA VAL A 195 2.45 27.13 -28.63
C VAL A 195 3.22 28.35 -28.13
N HIS A 196 3.13 29.44 -28.87
CA HIS A 196 3.46 30.76 -28.33
C HIS A 196 2.25 31.34 -27.58
N ILE A 197 2.41 31.66 -26.31
CA ILE A 197 1.32 32.19 -25.47
C ILE A 197 1.23 33.71 -25.64
N LEU A 198 0.16 34.18 -26.25
CA LEU A 198 -0.14 35.62 -26.41
C LEU A 198 -0.65 36.22 -25.10
N ALA A 199 -1.53 35.47 -24.44
CA ALA A 199 -2.13 35.83 -23.18
C ALA A 199 -2.42 34.55 -22.39
N PRO A 200 -1.85 34.37 -21.18
CA PRO A 200 -2.06 33.16 -20.40
C PRO A 200 -3.49 33.09 -19.87
N PRO A 201 -4.05 31.89 -19.65
CA PRO A 201 -5.34 31.75 -19.01
C PRO A 201 -5.28 32.22 -17.55
N THR A 202 -6.45 32.53 -16.99
CA THR A 202 -6.60 32.77 -15.55
C THR A 202 -7.66 31.84 -14.98
N ASP A 203 -8.04 32.01 -13.72
CA ASP A 203 -9.18 31.27 -13.18
C ASP A 203 -10.46 31.61 -13.93
N TYR A 204 -10.61 32.85 -14.39
CA TYR A 204 -11.83 33.39 -14.97
C TYR A 204 -11.71 33.92 -16.39
N ALA A 205 -10.58 33.70 -17.07
CA ALA A 205 -10.40 34.15 -18.45
C ALA A 205 -9.71 33.09 -19.31
N TRP A 206 -10.16 32.98 -20.57
CA TRP A 206 -9.48 32.20 -21.58
C TRP A 206 -8.15 32.86 -21.92
N GLY A 207 -7.11 32.05 -21.98
CA GLY A 207 -5.88 32.43 -22.64
C GLY A 207 -5.99 32.19 -24.15
N ILE A 208 -5.09 32.79 -24.91
CA ILE A 208 -4.97 32.59 -26.35
C ILE A 208 -3.50 32.37 -26.69
N GLY A 209 -3.25 31.44 -27.61
CA GLY A 209 -1.94 31.17 -28.16
C GLY A 209 -1.95 31.08 -29.68
N ARG A 210 -0.75 30.98 -30.26
CA ARG A 210 -0.52 30.73 -31.68
C ARG A 210 0.36 29.50 -31.85
N MET A 211 0.01 28.68 -32.84
CA MET A 211 0.85 27.59 -33.36
C MET A 211 1.14 27.84 -34.83
N TRP A 212 2.31 27.44 -35.32
CA TRP A 212 2.69 27.63 -36.73
C TRP A 212 2.97 26.29 -37.40
N ARG A 213 2.65 26.21 -38.68
CA ARG A 213 2.95 25.04 -39.51
C ARG A 213 3.55 25.43 -40.85
N TYR A 214 4.28 24.49 -41.44
CA TYR A 214 4.69 24.57 -42.83
C TYR A 214 3.54 24.19 -43.78
N GLY A 215 3.39 24.96 -44.86
CA GLY A 215 2.56 24.62 -46.01
C GLY A 215 3.34 23.92 -47.13
N ASN A 216 2.63 23.44 -48.15
CA ASN A 216 3.20 22.63 -49.23
C ASN A 216 4.34 23.30 -50.03
N ALA A 217 4.44 24.63 -50.02
CA ALA A 217 5.50 25.39 -50.70
C ALA A 217 6.49 26.05 -49.71
N GLY A 218 6.52 25.58 -48.46
CA GLY A 218 7.41 26.08 -47.41
C GLY A 218 6.96 27.38 -46.74
N GLN A 219 5.79 27.92 -47.12
CA GLN A 219 5.20 29.08 -46.46
C GLN A 219 4.77 28.73 -45.02
N ILE A 220 4.92 29.68 -44.11
CA ILE A 220 4.55 29.51 -42.70
C ILE A 220 3.21 30.20 -42.46
N ASN A 221 2.26 29.46 -41.86
CA ASN A 221 0.96 29.99 -41.45
C ASN A 221 0.71 29.69 -39.98
N TYR A 222 0.06 30.61 -39.28
CA TYR A 222 -0.34 30.40 -37.91
C TYR A 222 -1.78 29.92 -37.79
N VAL A 223 -2.07 29.31 -36.64
CA VAL A 223 -3.39 28.97 -36.17
C VAL A 223 -3.52 29.52 -34.76
N THR A 224 -4.62 30.21 -34.49
CA THR A 224 -4.97 30.66 -33.14
C THR A 224 -5.57 29.49 -32.37
N ILE A 225 -5.11 29.27 -31.14
CA ILE A 225 -5.63 28.23 -30.25
C ILE A 225 -6.14 28.85 -28.95
N PRO A 226 -7.27 28.37 -28.41
CA PRO A 226 -7.73 28.79 -27.10
C PRO A 226 -7.05 27.98 -25.99
N ILE A 227 -6.80 28.63 -24.86
CA ILE A 227 -6.18 28.07 -23.67
C ILE A 227 -7.21 28.16 -22.53
N MET A 228 -7.63 27.02 -22.00
CA MET A 228 -8.79 26.91 -21.10
C MET A 228 -8.58 27.65 -19.76
N PRO A 229 -9.58 28.37 -19.21
CA PRO A 229 -9.53 28.92 -17.86
C PRO A 229 -9.37 27.83 -16.80
N ASN A 230 -8.68 28.11 -15.70
CA ASN A 230 -8.48 27.10 -14.65
C ASN A 230 -9.80 26.61 -14.05
N MET A 231 -10.81 27.48 -13.95
CA MET A 231 -12.12 27.08 -13.42
C MET A 231 -12.93 26.21 -14.40
N LEU A 232 -12.59 26.22 -15.69
CA LEU A 232 -13.20 25.33 -16.69
C LEU A 232 -12.47 23.99 -16.83
N LEU A 233 -11.22 23.88 -16.36
CA LEU A 233 -10.54 22.59 -16.29
C LEU A 233 -11.28 21.67 -15.33
N ASP A 234 -11.51 20.42 -15.75
CA ASP A 234 -12.21 19.43 -14.93
C ASP A 234 -11.46 19.21 -13.62
N ASN A 235 -12.16 19.47 -12.51
CA ASN A 235 -11.67 19.47 -11.13
C ASN A 235 -11.43 18.04 -10.57
N ASN A 236 -10.87 17.13 -11.36
CA ASN A 236 -10.58 15.76 -10.93
C ASN A 236 -9.33 15.66 -10.05
N SER A 237 -8.91 16.75 -9.40
CA SER A 237 -7.80 16.71 -8.47
C SER A 237 -8.09 15.78 -7.31
N GLU A 238 -7.20 14.81 -7.10
CA GLU A 238 -7.35 13.69 -6.18
C GLU A 238 -6.09 13.55 -5.32
N LEU A 239 -6.28 13.13 -4.07
CA LEU A 239 -5.18 12.73 -3.19
C LEU A 239 -5.36 11.25 -2.88
N VAL A 240 -4.43 10.42 -3.35
CA VAL A 240 -4.48 8.98 -3.14
C VAL A 240 -3.47 8.59 -2.06
N VAL A 241 -3.89 7.81 -1.07
CA VAL A 241 -3.02 7.24 -0.06
C VAL A 241 -2.73 5.79 -0.40
N SER A 242 -1.46 5.41 -0.41
CA SER A 242 -1.02 4.04 -0.70
C SER A 242 -0.09 3.51 0.41
N PRO A 243 -0.22 2.23 0.80
CA PRO A 243 -1.24 1.30 0.34
C PRO A 243 -2.63 1.68 0.86
N ASP A 244 -3.67 1.27 0.14
CA ASP A 244 -5.09 1.51 0.45
C ASP A 244 -5.56 0.66 1.65
N SER A 245 -4.88 -0.46 1.91
CA SER A 245 -4.95 -1.16 3.19
C SER A 245 -3.60 -1.76 3.60
N SER A 246 -3.34 -1.82 4.90
CA SER A 246 -2.16 -2.48 5.46
C SER A 246 -2.55 -3.32 6.68
N THR A 247 -1.84 -4.42 6.94
CA THR A 247 -2.00 -5.25 8.13
C THR A 247 -0.64 -5.41 8.81
N ILE A 248 -0.57 -5.10 10.10
CA ILE A 248 0.64 -5.18 10.93
C ILE A 248 0.31 -5.83 12.27
N TYR A 249 1.34 -6.25 13.01
CA TYR A 249 1.17 -6.65 14.40
C TYR A 249 1.33 -5.46 15.36
N VAL A 250 0.82 -5.60 16.59
CA VAL A 250 1.06 -4.62 17.66
C VAL A 250 2.57 -4.39 17.81
N GLY A 251 3.00 -3.13 17.88
CA GLY A 251 4.41 -2.73 17.96
C GLY A 251 5.15 -2.58 16.62
N GLU A 252 4.59 -3.08 15.51
CA GLU A 252 5.16 -2.88 14.18
C GLU A 252 4.78 -1.52 13.57
N GLN A 253 5.48 -1.16 12.49
CA GLN A 253 5.25 0.08 11.76
C GLN A 253 4.88 -0.18 10.30
N SER A 254 4.05 0.70 9.73
CA SER A 254 3.68 0.71 8.32
C SER A 254 3.79 2.12 7.75
N GLY A 255 4.43 2.27 6.59
CA GLY A 255 4.60 3.55 5.91
C GLY A 255 3.51 3.78 4.88
N TYR A 256 2.84 4.94 4.97
CA TYR A 256 1.89 5.42 3.97
C TYR A 256 2.50 6.53 3.12
N ARG A 257 2.16 6.52 1.82
CA ARG A 257 2.53 7.54 0.84
C ARG A 257 1.28 8.26 0.37
N ALA A 258 1.31 9.59 0.35
CA ALA A 258 0.26 10.40 -0.25
C ALA A 258 0.71 10.92 -1.62
N THR A 259 -0.05 10.60 -2.66
CA THR A 259 0.21 11.03 -4.04
C THR A 259 -0.89 11.96 -4.51
N TYR A 260 -0.53 13.20 -4.83
CA TYR A 260 -1.42 14.19 -5.40
C TYR A 260 -1.49 14.04 -6.92
N TYR A 261 -2.70 13.88 -7.44
CA TYR A 261 -2.99 13.87 -8.86
C TYR A 261 -3.80 15.10 -9.21
N GLN A 262 -3.19 16.05 -9.90
CA GLN A 262 -3.88 17.28 -10.31
C GLN A 262 -5.10 17.01 -11.21
N GLN A 263 -5.11 15.89 -11.93
CA GLN A 263 -6.10 15.53 -12.96
C GLN A 263 -6.72 14.14 -12.73
N GLY A 264 -6.61 13.62 -11.51
CA GLY A 264 -7.12 12.31 -11.13
C GLY A 264 -6.12 11.20 -11.42
N GLN A 265 -6.26 10.08 -10.72
CA GLN A 265 -5.27 8.99 -10.76
C GLN A 265 -5.02 8.43 -12.17
N SER A 266 -6.03 8.40 -13.05
CA SER A 266 -5.94 7.87 -14.40
C SER A 266 -5.03 8.66 -15.34
N ALA A 267 -4.71 9.91 -15.01
CA ALA A 267 -3.82 10.76 -15.81
C ALA A 267 -2.33 10.43 -15.62
N GLY A 268 -1.98 9.62 -14.62
CA GLY A 268 -0.61 9.12 -14.41
C GLY A 268 0.42 10.16 -13.94
N ASN A 269 0.02 11.41 -13.71
CA ASN A 269 0.90 12.54 -13.36
C ASN A 269 1.03 12.78 -11.84
N GLY A 270 1.14 11.70 -11.05
CA GLY A 270 1.14 11.78 -9.59
C GLY A 270 2.40 12.42 -9.00
N GLN A 271 2.23 13.34 -8.06
CA GLN A 271 3.29 13.94 -7.24
C GLN A 271 3.27 13.36 -5.82
N ASP A 272 4.42 12.90 -5.32
CA ASP A 272 4.54 12.55 -3.89
C ASP A 272 4.49 13.81 -3.02
N VAL A 273 3.49 13.88 -2.16
CA VAL A 273 3.25 14.99 -1.22
C VAL A 273 3.23 14.53 0.24
N THR A 274 3.75 13.33 0.52
CA THR A 274 3.70 12.67 1.85
C THR A 274 4.13 13.58 3.00
N ASN A 275 5.26 14.28 2.84
CA ASN A 275 5.83 15.15 3.88
C ASN A 275 5.16 16.53 3.99
N PHE A 276 4.24 16.84 3.07
CA PHE A 276 3.47 18.09 3.05
C PHE A 276 2.01 17.87 3.49
N CYS A 277 1.62 16.62 3.78
CA CYS A 277 0.31 16.29 4.27
C CYS A 277 0.26 16.37 5.80
N ALA A 278 -0.90 16.77 6.32
CA ALA A 278 -1.24 16.54 7.71
C ALA A 278 -1.85 15.12 7.84
N TRP A 279 -1.21 14.27 8.65
CA TRP A 279 -1.61 12.88 8.87
C TRP A 279 -2.35 12.69 10.19
N LEU A 280 -3.44 11.93 10.16
CA LEU A 280 -4.30 11.65 11.32
C LEU A 280 -4.78 10.19 11.27
N THR A 281 -4.97 9.58 12.44
CA THR A 281 -5.70 8.31 12.59
C THR A 281 -7.07 8.59 13.23
N ALA A 282 -8.08 7.80 12.86
CA ALA A 282 -9.42 7.92 13.43
C ALA A 282 -9.48 7.46 14.90
N ASP A 283 -8.61 6.51 15.27
CA ASP A 283 -8.47 5.97 16.63
C ASP A 283 -6.99 5.88 17.00
N ASN A 284 -6.58 6.71 17.96
CA ASN A 284 -5.21 6.79 18.46
C ASN A 284 -4.86 5.70 19.49
N HIS A 285 -5.84 4.95 20.00
CA HIS A 285 -5.61 3.79 20.86
C HIS A 285 -5.17 2.57 20.04
N ILE A 286 -5.66 2.46 18.80
CA ILE A 286 -5.27 1.40 17.86
C ILE A 286 -3.94 1.72 17.19
N THR A 287 -3.71 2.98 16.78
CA THR A 287 -2.52 3.38 16.02
C THR A 287 -2.18 4.86 16.17
N THR A 288 -0.89 5.16 16.28
CA THR A 288 -0.36 6.52 16.12
C THR A 288 0.30 6.71 14.75
N ILE A 289 0.22 7.90 14.16
CA ILE A 289 0.89 8.22 12.88
C ILE A 289 1.73 9.49 12.98
N GLY A 290 2.92 9.47 12.38
CA GLY A 290 3.78 10.66 12.35
C GLY A 290 3.18 11.76 11.48
N ALA A 291 2.98 12.94 12.09
CA ALA A 291 2.22 14.05 11.51
C ALA A 291 2.69 14.52 10.13
N ASN A 292 3.98 14.33 9.80
CA ASN A 292 4.61 14.82 8.56
C ASN A 292 5.43 13.73 7.82
N ASN A 293 5.22 12.45 8.10
CA ASN A 293 6.00 11.37 7.46
C ASN A 293 5.18 10.14 7.06
N GLY A 294 3.87 10.10 7.39
CA GLY A 294 3.00 8.98 7.05
C GLY A 294 3.37 7.65 7.71
N LEU A 295 4.21 7.64 8.76
CA LEU A 295 4.65 6.42 9.43
C LEU A 295 3.69 6.07 10.58
N ALA A 296 2.90 5.02 10.40
CA ALA A 296 1.96 4.50 11.38
C ALA A 296 2.60 3.44 12.28
N THR A 297 2.30 3.44 13.59
CA THR A 297 2.76 2.46 14.58
C THR A 297 1.58 1.83 15.29
N GLY A 298 1.47 0.50 15.25
CA GLY A 298 0.38 -0.25 15.89
C GLY A 298 0.49 -0.23 17.42
N GLN A 299 -0.61 0.13 18.11
CA GLN A 299 -0.67 0.26 19.58
C GLN A 299 -1.55 -0.83 20.22
N SER A 300 -2.71 -1.11 19.63
CA SER A 300 -3.61 -2.17 20.08
C SER A 300 -4.28 -2.86 18.90
N ALA A 301 -4.71 -4.12 19.07
CA ALA A 301 -5.42 -4.82 18.01
C ALA A 301 -6.76 -4.14 17.67
N GLY A 302 -7.06 -4.03 16.38
CA GLY A 302 -8.24 -3.33 15.88
C GLY A 302 -8.05 -2.86 14.44
N ALA A 303 -9.09 -2.23 13.88
CA ALA A 303 -9.02 -1.60 12.56
C ALA A 303 -9.27 -0.10 12.71
N THR A 304 -8.45 0.72 12.06
CA THR A 304 -8.56 2.19 12.09
C THR A 304 -8.31 2.78 10.70
N GLN A 305 -8.86 3.97 10.46
CA GLN A 305 -8.67 4.71 9.22
C GLN A 305 -7.52 5.70 9.37
N VAL A 306 -6.65 5.73 8.36
CA VAL A 306 -5.58 6.71 8.19
C VAL A 306 -6.04 7.76 7.18
N THR A 307 -5.94 9.04 7.52
CA THR A 307 -6.31 10.16 6.65
C THR A 307 -5.11 11.08 6.43
N ALA A 308 -4.83 11.39 5.16
CA ALA A 308 -3.91 12.45 4.76
C ALA A 308 -4.71 13.65 4.26
N SER A 309 -4.34 14.87 4.69
CA SER A 309 -4.91 16.12 4.19
C SER A 309 -3.83 16.97 3.53
N TYR A 310 -4.07 17.41 2.30
CA TYR A 310 -3.14 18.25 1.52
C TYR A 310 -3.87 19.50 1.00
N THR A 311 -3.29 20.69 1.23
CA THR A 311 -3.88 21.95 0.76
C THR A 311 -3.05 22.53 -0.38
N VAL A 312 -3.69 22.72 -1.54
CA VAL A 312 -3.08 23.28 -2.76
C VAL A 312 -4.06 24.25 -3.41
N ASN A 313 -3.59 25.42 -3.83
CA ASN A 313 -4.40 26.48 -4.46
C ASN A 313 -5.67 26.84 -3.66
N GLY A 314 -5.57 26.86 -2.32
CA GLY A 314 -6.70 27.17 -1.43
C GLY A 314 -7.75 26.05 -1.28
N LYS A 315 -7.57 24.89 -1.93
CA LYS A 315 -8.42 23.70 -1.80
C LYS A 315 -7.73 22.64 -0.94
N THR A 316 -8.44 22.10 0.05
CA THR A 316 -7.97 20.94 0.82
C THR A 316 -8.51 19.65 0.20
N LEU A 317 -7.61 18.72 -0.12
CA LEU A 317 -7.89 17.37 -0.59
C LEU A 317 -7.62 16.37 0.53
N GLN A 318 -8.37 15.28 0.54
CA GLN A 318 -8.19 14.19 1.49
C GLN A 318 -8.06 12.85 0.78
N GLY A 319 -7.16 12.01 1.30
CA GLY A 319 -6.99 10.63 0.90
C GLY A 319 -7.04 9.73 2.13
N GLN A 320 -7.59 8.53 1.97
CA GLN A 320 -7.85 7.61 3.08
C GLN A 320 -7.29 6.22 2.78
N ALA A 321 -6.85 5.53 3.84
CA ALA A 321 -6.45 4.13 3.81
C ALA A 321 -6.88 3.42 5.11
N GLN A 322 -6.91 2.10 5.10
CA GLN A 322 -7.17 1.30 6.31
C GLN A 322 -5.90 0.69 6.88
N LEU A 323 -5.78 0.70 8.20
CA LEU A 323 -4.80 -0.09 8.93
C LEU A 323 -5.51 -1.10 9.83
N ILE A 324 -5.12 -2.36 9.70
CA ILE A 324 -5.54 -3.44 10.59
C ILE A 324 -4.35 -3.82 11.46
N VAL A 325 -4.48 -3.63 12.77
CA VAL A 325 -3.50 -4.08 13.75
C VAL A 325 -4.00 -5.40 14.31
N GLN A 326 -3.20 -6.44 14.18
CA GLN A 326 -3.48 -7.76 14.72
C GLN A 326 -2.67 -8.00 15.99
N GLU A 327 -3.23 -8.79 16.89
CA GLU A 327 -2.43 -9.41 17.93
C GLU A 327 -1.40 -10.33 17.26
N GLN A 328 -0.15 -10.24 17.69
CA GLN A 328 0.88 -11.14 17.22
C GLN A 328 0.53 -12.56 17.63
N GLN A 329 0.10 -13.39 16.67
CA GLN A 329 -0.08 -14.81 16.90
C GLN A 329 1.25 -15.50 16.62
N LEU A 330 2.03 -15.71 17.68
CA LEU A 330 3.28 -16.47 17.55
C LEU A 330 2.95 -17.94 17.25
N PRO A 331 3.63 -18.56 16.27
CA PRO A 331 3.51 -19.98 16.02
C PRO A 331 3.88 -20.78 17.28
N PRO A 332 3.28 -21.96 17.51
CA PRO A 332 3.68 -22.82 18.62
C PRO A 332 5.19 -23.09 18.50
N PRO A 333 5.96 -22.92 19.58
CA PRO A 333 7.39 -23.09 19.54
C PRO A 333 7.74 -24.55 19.20
N SER A 334 8.57 -24.74 18.17
CA SER A 334 9.06 -26.06 17.79
C SER A 334 10.20 -26.45 18.75
N ASN A 335 9.90 -27.29 19.74
CA ASN A 335 10.83 -27.56 20.84
C ASN A 335 11.30 -29.00 20.91
N ASN A 336 12.60 -29.13 21.22
CA ASN A 336 13.35 -30.38 21.31
C ASN A 336 13.59 -30.82 22.76
N THR A 337 12.53 -30.95 23.56
CA THR A 337 12.67 -31.40 24.96
C THR A 337 12.37 -32.89 25.09
N PRO A 338 13.35 -33.75 25.42
CA PRO A 338 13.06 -35.13 25.79
C PRO A 338 12.37 -35.15 27.16
N GLY A 339 11.30 -35.93 27.28
CA GLY A 339 10.74 -36.26 28.59
C GLY A 339 11.67 -37.17 29.39
N SER A 340 11.20 -37.69 30.52
CA SER A 340 11.85 -38.79 31.23
C SER A 340 11.16 -40.10 30.87
N LEU A 341 11.95 -41.09 30.41
CA LEU A 341 11.49 -42.46 30.19
C LEU A 341 12.16 -43.37 31.23
N THR A 342 11.35 -44.14 31.96
CA THR A 342 11.81 -45.05 33.02
C THR A 342 11.18 -46.42 32.86
N PHE A 343 11.84 -47.46 33.35
CA PHE A 343 11.38 -48.85 33.22
C PHE A 343 11.27 -49.54 34.58
N GLN A 344 10.19 -50.28 34.76
CA GLN A 344 9.99 -51.20 35.88
C GLN A 344 9.57 -52.56 35.34
N ALA A 345 10.30 -53.61 35.69
CA ALA A 345 10.00 -54.98 35.27
C ALA A 345 9.50 -55.84 36.43
N VAL A 346 8.69 -56.84 36.09
CA VAL A 346 8.19 -57.90 36.99
C VAL A 346 8.38 -59.25 36.30
N SER A 347 8.68 -60.30 37.06
CA SER A 347 8.74 -61.66 36.54
C SER A 347 7.48 -62.06 35.78
N GLN A 348 7.62 -63.01 34.85
CA GLN A 348 6.53 -63.50 34.00
C GLN A 348 5.26 -63.91 34.79
N ASP A 349 5.43 -64.46 36.00
CA ASP A 349 4.36 -64.88 36.89
C ASP A 349 3.83 -63.78 37.83
N GLY A 350 4.38 -62.56 37.73
CA GLY A 350 4.02 -61.42 38.56
C GLY A 350 4.58 -61.46 40.00
N SER A 351 5.39 -62.46 40.36
CA SER A 351 5.79 -62.70 41.75
C SER A 351 6.96 -61.83 42.24
N THR A 352 7.82 -61.38 41.32
CA THR A 352 9.11 -60.75 41.67
C THR A 352 9.31 -59.45 40.89
N ASN A 353 9.39 -58.31 41.59
CA ASN A 353 9.78 -57.03 41.00
C ASN A 353 11.30 -56.99 40.79
N ARG A 354 11.73 -56.35 39.69
CA ARG A 354 13.15 -56.07 39.40
C ARG A 354 13.58 -54.71 39.91
N ASP A 355 14.89 -54.49 40.00
CA ASP A 355 15.42 -53.16 40.25
C ASP A 355 15.07 -52.22 39.09
N PRO A 356 14.84 -50.91 39.34
CA PRO A 356 14.50 -49.96 38.29
C PRO A 356 15.51 -49.96 37.14
N GLY A 357 15.01 -49.94 35.90
CA GLY A 357 15.85 -49.97 34.70
C GLY A 357 16.47 -51.33 34.38
N THR A 358 16.13 -52.40 35.11
CA THR A 358 16.60 -53.77 34.85
C THR A 358 15.46 -54.70 34.47
N ALA A 359 15.75 -55.69 33.63
CA ALA A 359 14.86 -56.76 33.26
C ALA A 359 15.63 -58.08 33.09
N LYS A 360 14.90 -59.18 33.10
CA LYS A 360 15.40 -60.50 32.72
C LYS A 360 14.54 -61.09 31.62
N GLY A 361 15.10 -62.05 30.89
CA GLY A 361 14.40 -62.84 29.88
C GLY A 361 13.01 -63.27 30.35
N THR A 362 11.97 -62.98 29.57
CA THR A 362 10.54 -63.24 29.81
C THR A 362 9.80 -62.32 30.78
N ASP A 363 10.47 -61.35 31.39
CA ASP A 363 9.83 -60.38 32.28
C ASP A 363 8.81 -59.50 31.53
N ILE A 364 7.81 -59.02 32.28
CA ILE A 364 6.86 -58.01 31.84
C ILE A 364 7.42 -56.65 32.23
N VAL A 365 7.73 -55.81 31.23
CA VAL A 365 8.36 -54.51 31.43
C VAL A 365 7.35 -53.41 31.16
N THR A 366 7.24 -52.47 32.09
CA THR A 366 6.42 -51.26 31.93
C THR A 366 7.32 -50.05 31.76
N GLY A 367 7.23 -49.41 30.59
CA GLY A 367 7.84 -48.10 30.33
C GLY A 367 6.91 -46.97 30.76
N THR A 368 7.43 -46.01 31.51
CA THR A 368 6.70 -44.81 31.96
C THR A 368 7.37 -43.56 31.40
N LEU A 369 6.63 -42.81 30.59
CA LEU A 369 7.01 -41.52 30.03
C LEU A 369 6.40 -40.38 30.85
N ILE A 370 7.24 -39.43 31.28
CA ILE A 370 6.84 -38.20 31.97
C ILE A 370 7.39 -37.00 31.18
N PRO A 371 6.54 -36.09 30.65
CA PRO A 371 6.98 -34.87 29.96
C PRO A 371 7.80 -33.92 30.86
N PRO A 372 8.59 -32.98 30.29
CA PRO A 372 9.39 -32.01 31.04
C PRO A 372 8.54 -31.02 31.86
N VAL A 373 9.21 -30.17 32.66
CA VAL A 373 8.58 -29.14 33.49
C VAL A 373 7.74 -28.18 32.63
N ILE A 374 6.56 -27.82 33.13
CA ILE A 374 5.58 -26.95 32.47
C ILE A 374 5.49 -25.61 33.20
N GLN A 375 5.61 -24.51 32.46
CA GLN A 375 5.70 -23.16 33.02
C GLN A 375 4.66 -22.21 32.38
N SER A 376 3.98 -21.41 33.21
CA SER A 376 3.17 -20.27 32.75
C SER A 376 4.04 -19.03 32.57
N ILE A 377 3.65 -18.12 31.67
CA ILE A 377 4.45 -16.96 31.27
C ILE A 377 3.70 -15.66 31.60
N ALA A 378 4.39 -14.67 32.17
CA ALA A 378 3.86 -13.33 32.35
C ALA A 378 4.80 -12.30 31.72
N TYR A 379 4.28 -11.44 30.85
CA TYR A 379 5.08 -10.38 30.24
C TYR A 379 5.51 -9.38 31.30
N SER A 380 6.75 -8.94 31.22
CA SER A 380 7.27 -7.77 31.90
C SER A 380 8.44 -7.22 31.08
N GLU A 381 8.78 -5.94 31.23
CA GLU A 381 9.92 -5.34 30.54
C GLU A 381 11.26 -6.06 30.82
N ASN A 382 11.33 -6.82 31.92
CA ASN A 382 12.49 -7.62 32.32
C ASN A 382 12.21 -9.13 32.27
N MET A 383 11.20 -9.56 31.51
CA MET A 383 10.86 -10.98 31.39
C MET A 383 12.00 -11.71 30.69
N VAL A 384 12.50 -12.77 31.33
CA VAL A 384 13.34 -13.76 30.65
C VAL A 384 12.41 -14.68 29.86
N GLU A 385 12.52 -14.64 28.54
CA GLU A 385 11.83 -15.59 27.66
C GLU A 385 12.10 -17.01 28.13
N PRO A 386 11.06 -17.86 28.34
CA PRO A 386 11.32 -19.24 28.72
C PRO A 386 12.15 -19.90 27.63
N ASP A 387 13.12 -20.70 28.05
CA ASP A 387 13.84 -21.55 27.12
C ASP A 387 12.87 -22.62 26.61
N TYR A 388 12.27 -22.32 25.48
CA TYR A 388 11.34 -23.17 24.79
C TYR A 388 11.99 -24.54 24.48
N SER A 389 13.31 -24.60 24.23
CA SER A 389 14.00 -25.88 24.01
C SER A 389 13.93 -26.86 25.19
N THR A 390 13.74 -26.37 26.42
CA THR A 390 13.72 -27.18 27.65
C THR A 390 12.39 -27.15 28.42
N THR A 391 11.43 -26.32 28.00
CA THR A 391 10.19 -26.08 28.77
C THR A 391 8.95 -26.09 27.88
N VAL A 392 7.89 -26.78 28.33
CA VAL A 392 6.56 -26.65 27.71
C VAL A 392 5.89 -25.41 28.28
N ALA A 393 5.74 -24.39 27.44
CA ALA A 393 5.20 -23.09 27.83
C ALA A 393 4.28 -22.56 26.71
N PRO A 394 3.24 -21.78 27.04
CA PRO A 394 2.31 -21.26 26.05
C PRO A 394 2.99 -20.20 25.16
N PRO A 395 2.34 -19.74 24.06
CA PRO A 395 2.88 -18.63 23.27
C PRO A 395 3.07 -17.38 24.15
N LEU A 396 4.06 -16.56 23.80
CA LEU A 396 4.26 -15.29 24.49
C LEU A 396 2.97 -14.46 24.41
N PRO A 397 2.55 -13.83 25.51
CA PRO A 397 1.50 -12.83 25.47
C PRO A 397 1.91 -11.66 24.56
N PRO A 398 0.96 -10.97 23.92
CA PRO A 398 1.26 -9.77 23.14
C PRO A 398 1.84 -8.66 24.03
N SER A 399 2.69 -7.82 23.44
CA SER A 399 3.22 -6.62 24.10
C SER A 399 2.22 -5.45 24.00
N GLY A 400 2.26 -4.54 24.98
CA GLY A 400 1.40 -3.34 25.01
C GLY A 400 0.18 -3.45 25.93
N GLY A 401 -0.65 -2.41 25.95
CA GLY A 401 -1.80 -2.25 26.85
C GLY A 401 -1.51 -1.43 28.11
N CYS A 402 -2.57 -1.16 28.89
CA CYS A 402 -2.48 -0.38 30.13
C CYS A 402 -1.90 -1.15 31.33
N ALA A 403 -1.74 -2.46 31.20
CA ALA A 403 -1.07 -3.31 32.17
C ALA A 403 -0.40 -4.51 31.47
N PRO A 404 0.62 -5.14 32.10
CA PRO A 404 1.35 -6.25 31.47
C PRO A 404 0.44 -7.45 31.20
N ALA A 405 0.36 -7.86 29.93
CA ALA A 405 -0.35 -9.07 29.52
C ALA A 405 0.34 -10.35 30.03
N TYR A 406 -0.42 -11.41 30.22
CA TYR A 406 0.14 -12.71 30.62
C TYR A 406 -0.59 -13.88 29.99
N THR A 407 0.13 -14.99 29.81
CA THR A 407 -0.41 -16.24 29.28
C THR A 407 -0.29 -17.34 30.33
N ARG A 408 -1.44 -17.86 30.77
CA ARG A 408 -1.52 -18.88 31.81
C ARG A 408 -1.99 -20.20 31.23
N ILE A 409 -1.22 -21.27 31.44
CA ILE A 409 -1.67 -22.63 31.14
C ILE A 409 -2.84 -22.97 32.07
N THR A 410 -3.94 -23.41 31.48
CA THR A 410 -5.14 -23.85 32.20
C THR A 410 -5.16 -25.36 32.37
N SER A 411 -4.70 -26.10 31.36
CA SER A 411 -4.61 -27.55 31.40
C SER A 411 -3.56 -28.06 30.40
N TRP A 412 -3.08 -29.28 30.64
CA TRP A 412 -2.25 -30.00 29.67
C TRP A 412 -2.38 -31.50 29.89
N HIS A 413 -2.22 -32.29 28.83
CA HIS A 413 -2.18 -33.75 28.89
C HIS A 413 -1.50 -34.34 27.66
N ILE A 414 -0.94 -35.54 27.78
CA ILE A 414 -0.40 -36.31 26.66
C ILE A 414 -1.59 -36.85 25.86
N VAL A 415 -1.57 -36.65 24.54
CA VAL A 415 -2.62 -37.15 23.62
C VAL A 415 -2.14 -38.28 22.73
N GLY A 416 -0.83 -38.54 22.70
CA GLY A 416 -0.27 -39.71 22.03
C GLY A 416 1.23 -39.84 22.28
N ALA A 417 1.71 -41.08 22.32
CA ALA A 417 3.12 -41.45 22.32
C ALA A 417 3.22 -42.92 21.92
N ASP A 418 4.31 -43.29 21.26
CA ASP A 418 4.63 -44.67 20.90
C ASP A 418 5.90 -45.11 21.63
N LEU A 419 5.96 -46.36 22.07
CA LEU A 419 7.15 -46.96 22.67
C LEU A 419 7.75 -47.99 21.71
N SER A 420 8.98 -47.73 21.28
CA SER A 420 9.76 -48.57 20.37
C SER A 420 10.83 -49.36 21.13
N TYR A 421 10.85 -50.67 20.96
CA TYR A 421 11.79 -51.59 21.63
C TYR A 421 12.29 -52.67 20.65
N PRO A 422 13.41 -53.36 20.95
CA PRO A 422 13.97 -54.37 20.05
C PRO A 422 13.01 -55.51 19.74
N LYS A 423 12.98 -55.93 18.47
CA LYS A 423 12.17 -57.05 18.02
C LYS A 423 12.94 -58.36 18.14
N GLN A 424 12.30 -59.39 18.68
CA GLN A 424 12.87 -60.73 18.78
C GLN A 424 13.30 -61.24 17.40
N ASN A 425 14.49 -61.84 17.34
CA ASN A 425 14.99 -62.46 16.12
C ASN A 425 14.08 -63.65 15.72
N PRO A 426 13.64 -63.77 14.45
CA PRO A 426 12.79 -64.88 14.01
C PRO A 426 13.41 -66.28 14.23
N GLU A 427 14.73 -66.36 14.28
CA GLU A 427 15.48 -67.61 14.51
C GLU A 427 15.90 -67.76 15.99
N PHE A 428 15.45 -66.86 16.88
CA PHE A 428 15.72 -66.95 18.30
C PHE A 428 15.11 -68.23 18.89
N THR A 429 15.92 -69.01 19.61
CA THR A 429 15.44 -70.06 20.50
C THR A 429 16.18 -69.99 21.83
N PHE A 430 15.64 -70.60 22.89
CA PHE A 430 16.32 -70.60 24.19
C PHE A 430 17.72 -71.25 24.12
N GLY A 431 17.91 -72.26 23.27
CA GLY A 431 19.19 -72.95 23.04
C GLY A 431 20.06 -72.31 21.95
N HIS A 432 19.58 -71.23 21.31
CA HIS A 432 20.28 -70.44 20.32
C HIS A 432 19.77 -68.98 20.37
N PRO A 433 20.03 -68.25 21.46
CA PRO A 433 19.56 -66.89 21.62
C PRO A 433 20.35 -65.96 20.71
N LEU A 434 19.74 -65.57 19.59
CA LEU A 434 20.32 -64.64 18.63
C LEU A 434 20.00 -63.19 18.99
N PRO A 435 20.88 -62.22 18.69
CA PRO A 435 20.60 -60.80 18.90
C PRO A 435 19.32 -60.35 18.19
N PRO A 436 18.55 -59.41 18.76
CA PRO A 436 17.35 -58.87 18.13
C PRO A 436 17.61 -58.29 16.74
N ILE A 437 16.60 -58.35 15.87
CA ILE A 437 16.65 -57.77 14.51
C ILE A 437 15.45 -56.83 14.32
N GLY A 438 15.76 -55.54 14.21
CA GLY A 438 14.76 -54.48 14.05
C GLY A 438 14.08 -54.09 15.37
N GLU A 439 13.02 -53.32 15.24
CA GLU A 439 12.26 -52.77 16.37
C GLU A 439 10.76 -53.03 16.18
N GLU A 440 10.03 -53.11 17.28
CA GLU A 440 8.58 -53.10 17.35
C GLU A 440 8.12 -51.84 18.10
N SER A 441 6.98 -51.26 17.70
CA SER A 441 6.43 -50.06 18.32
C SER A 441 4.98 -50.29 18.74
N ILE A 442 4.66 -49.91 19.98
CA ILE A 442 3.31 -50.01 20.54
C ILE A 442 2.84 -48.64 21.04
N PRO A 443 1.54 -48.32 20.94
CA PRO A 443 1.01 -47.07 21.50
C PRO A 443 1.08 -47.11 23.04
N MET A 444 1.42 -45.99 23.65
CA MET A 444 1.37 -45.81 25.09
C MET A 444 -0.04 -45.42 25.55
N ASP A 445 -0.48 -45.97 26.68
CA ASP A 445 -1.69 -45.55 27.37
C ASP A 445 -1.47 -44.17 28.01
N VAL A 446 -2.27 -43.19 27.59
CA VAL A 446 -2.25 -41.80 28.04
C VAL A 446 -3.34 -41.47 29.05
N SER A 447 -4.11 -42.47 29.52
CA SER A 447 -5.21 -42.28 30.47
C SER A 447 -4.80 -41.58 31.77
N GLY A 448 -3.53 -41.68 32.14
CA GLY A 448 -2.94 -40.96 33.28
C GLY A 448 -2.80 -39.44 33.10
N GLY A 449 -3.09 -38.91 31.90
CA GLY A 449 -3.07 -37.50 31.52
C GLY A 449 -1.65 -36.92 31.45
N GLN A 450 -0.94 -36.93 32.57
CA GLN A 450 0.40 -36.33 32.73
C GLN A 450 1.53 -37.36 32.61
N LYS A 451 1.18 -38.63 32.40
CA LYS A 451 2.11 -39.74 32.18
C LYS A 451 1.54 -40.66 31.11
N ALA A 452 2.42 -41.26 30.33
CA ALA A 452 2.06 -42.30 29.38
C ALA A 452 2.77 -43.60 29.75
N THR A 453 2.08 -44.73 29.66
CA THR A 453 2.64 -46.04 30.01
C THR A 453 2.41 -47.07 28.93
N ALA A 454 3.41 -47.89 28.63
CA ALA A 454 3.23 -49.06 27.78
C ALA A 454 3.90 -50.27 28.42
N THR A 455 3.29 -51.43 28.23
CA THR A 455 3.79 -52.69 28.77
C THR A 455 4.07 -53.65 27.62
N PHE A 456 5.25 -54.25 27.64
CA PHE A 456 5.66 -55.29 26.68
C PHE A 456 6.32 -56.45 27.45
N LYS A 457 6.51 -57.57 26.75
CA LYS A 457 7.24 -58.71 27.28
C LYS A 457 8.65 -58.71 26.71
N GLU A 458 9.66 -58.74 27.57
CA GLU A 458 11.05 -58.87 27.13
C GLU A 458 11.27 -60.31 26.65
N LEU A 459 11.39 -60.49 25.34
CA LEU A 459 11.49 -61.79 24.67
C LEU A 459 12.68 -61.90 23.74
N TRP A 460 13.50 -60.85 23.64
CA TRP A 460 14.52 -60.75 22.60
C TRP A 460 15.93 -60.98 23.09
N ALA A 461 16.15 -60.98 24.42
CA ALA A 461 17.46 -61.06 25.02
C ALA A 461 17.48 -62.00 26.24
N MET A 462 18.67 -62.55 26.50
CA MET A 462 18.97 -63.36 27.68
C MET A 462 20.37 -63.04 28.22
N ASP A 463 20.87 -61.82 27.95
CA ASP A 463 22.20 -61.35 28.35
C ASP A 463 22.40 -61.46 29.87
N GLY A 464 23.56 -61.97 30.29
CA GLY A 464 23.89 -62.27 31.69
C GLY A 464 23.42 -63.64 32.20
N ALA A 465 22.91 -64.52 31.35
CA ALA A 465 22.34 -65.82 31.76
C ALA A 465 23.26 -67.04 31.58
N TYR A 466 24.42 -66.90 30.93
CA TYR A 466 25.35 -68.02 30.63
C TYR A 466 24.67 -69.16 29.87
N VAL A 467 24.29 -68.92 28.62
CA VAL A 467 23.56 -69.89 27.79
C VAL A 467 24.53 -70.71 26.94
N PHE A 468 24.38 -72.03 26.93
CA PHE A 468 25.14 -72.89 26.03
C PHE A 468 24.40 -73.03 24.69
N ASP A 469 25.03 -72.56 23.61
CA ASP A 469 24.48 -72.58 22.27
C ASP A 469 24.78 -73.92 21.57
N TRP A 470 23.73 -74.67 21.28
CA TRP A 470 23.86 -76.01 20.67
C TRP A 470 24.35 -76.01 19.22
N PHE A 471 24.21 -74.90 18.49
CA PHE A 471 24.63 -74.82 17.10
C PHE A 471 26.09 -74.40 16.95
N THR A 472 26.63 -73.68 17.94
CA THR A 472 28.02 -73.18 17.92
C THR A 472 28.94 -73.89 18.90
N ASP A 473 28.40 -74.74 19.78
CA ASP A 473 29.14 -75.48 20.83
C ASP A 473 29.90 -74.54 21.78
N GLN A 474 29.31 -73.37 22.07
CA GLN A 474 29.92 -72.29 22.85
C GLN A 474 28.99 -71.74 23.94
N LEU A 475 29.59 -71.21 25.01
CA LEU A 475 28.87 -70.48 26.05
C LEU A 475 28.75 -69.00 25.66
N ILE A 476 27.53 -68.50 25.50
CA ILE A 476 27.21 -67.15 25.04
C ILE A 476 26.40 -66.37 26.08
N ASN A 477 26.13 -65.08 25.81
CA ASN A 477 25.30 -64.18 26.63
C ASN A 477 25.76 -64.09 28.10
N GLN A 478 27.08 -64.09 28.32
CA GLN A 478 27.68 -64.12 29.66
C GLN A 478 27.62 -62.76 30.35
N GLU A 479 27.63 -61.67 29.59
CA GLU A 479 27.63 -60.30 30.10
C GLU A 479 26.22 -59.70 29.99
N PRO A 480 25.74 -58.96 31.00
CA PRO A 480 24.54 -58.13 30.88
C PRO A 480 24.68 -57.07 29.78
N THR A 481 23.57 -56.76 29.11
CA THR A 481 23.56 -55.85 27.96
C THR A 481 22.47 -54.78 28.11
N ASN A 482 22.81 -53.53 27.78
CA ASN A 482 21.85 -52.43 27.72
C ASN A 482 21.18 -52.37 26.34
N TYR A 483 19.86 -52.27 26.34
CA TYR A 483 19.05 -52.07 25.15
C TYR A 483 18.43 -50.67 25.17
N ALA A 484 18.61 -49.93 24.08
CA ALA A 484 17.96 -48.64 23.89
C ALA A 484 16.48 -48.84 23.60
N ILE A 485 15.62 -48.21 24.39
CA ILE A 485 14.18 -48.17 24.17
C ILE A 485 13.77 -46.71 24.03
N THR A 486 12.97 -46.41 23.00
CA THR A 486 12.69 -45.04 22.59
C THR A 486 11.19 -44.76 22.65
N ALA A 487 10.79 -43.74 23.38
CA ALA A 487 9.46 -43.15 23.25
C ALA A 487 9.49 -42.12 22.11
N SER A 488 8.59 -42.21 21.14
CA SER A 488 8.49 -41.34 19.97
C SER A 488 7.05 -40.89 19.74
N ASN A 489 6.81 -40.05 18.72
CA ASN A 489 5.48 -39.50 18.40
C ASN A 489 4.76 -38.87 19.61
N ILE A 490 5.53 -38.22 20.49
CA ILE A 490 5.03 -37.67 21.75
C ILE A 490 4.31 -36.36 21.47
N ASN A 491 3.00 -36.35 21.69
CA ASN A 491 2.11 -35.21 21.48
C ASN A 491 1.50 -34.80 22.82
N VAL A 492 1.65 -33.53 23.19
CA VAL A 492 1.10 -32.94 24.41
C VAL A 492 0.10 -31.85 24.02
N GLN A 493 -1.16 -32.02 24.38
CA GLN A 493 -2.17 -30.99 24.27
C GLN A 493 -1.97 -29.98 25.40
N VAL A 494 -1.88 -28.70 25.04
CA VAL A 494 -1.78 -27.58 25.98
C VAL A 494 -2.97 -26.66 25.76
N GLU A 495 -3.64 -26.29 26.86
CA GLU A 495 -4.71 -25.31 26.90
C GLU A 495 -4.27 -24.12 27.74
N TYR A 496 -4.57 -22.91 27.29
CA TYR A 496 -4.13 -21.70 27.94
C TYR A 496 -5.12 -20.54 27.77
N ASN A 497 -5.01 -19.57 28.67
CA ASN A 497 -5.67 -18.28 28.58
C ASN A 497 -4.63 -17.19 28.34
N ILE A 498 -4.83 -16.37 27.32
CA ILE A 498 -4.15 -15.09 27.16
C ILE A 498 -5.01 -14.03 27.83
N VAL A 499 -4.44 -13.27 28.74
CA VAL A 499 -5.09 -12.12 29.37
C VAL A 499 -4.38 -10.85 28.90
N THR A 500 -5.12 -10.01 28.18
CA THR A 500 -4.66 -8.70 27.71
C THR A 500 -5.41 -7.60 28.45
N PHE A 501 -4.83 -6.40 28.47
CA PHE A 501 -5.38 -5.25 29.16
C PHE A 501 -5.53 -4.08 28.19
N HIS A 502 -6.71 -3.48 28.13
CA HIS A 502 -6.99 -2.31 27.28
C HIS A 502 -7.70 -1.23 28.09
N GLU A 503 -7.47 0.03 27.75
CA GLU A 503 -8.20 1.14 28.37
C GLU A 503 -9.60 1.25 27.78
N VAL A 504 -10.58 1.40 28.65
CA VAL A 504 -11.93 1.79 28.28
C VAL A 504 -12.20 3.12 28.98
N CYS A 505 -12.36 4.16 28.17
CA CYS A 505 -12.65 5.50 28.65
C CYS A 505 -14.14 5.81 28.54
N SER A 506 -14.67 6.45 29.57
CA SER A 506 -16.01 7.04 29.56
C SER A 506 -16.03 8.38 28.83
N ASP A 507 -17.22 8.84 28.44
CA ASP A 507 -17.42 10.16 27.81
C ASP A 507 -16.95 11.32 28.70
N ASP A 508 -16.84 11.09 30.02
CA ASP A 508 -16.37 12.05 31.01
C ASP A 508 -14.82 12.10 31.12
N GLY A 509 -14.11 11.25 30.37
CA GLY A 509 -12.65 11.21 30.31
C GLY A 509 -11.98 10.30 31.35
N ASP A 510 -12.76 9.62 32.20
CA ASP A 510 -12.24 8.61 33.11
C ASP A 510 -11.97 7.31 32.36
N CYS A 511 -10.71 6.84 32.38
CA CYS A 511 -10.25 5.61 31.74
C CYS A 511 -9.99 4.52 32.77
N GLU A 512 -10.56 3.34 32.54
CA GLU A 512 -10.31 2.14 33.34
C GLU A 512 -9.57 1.09 32.51
N CYS A 513 -8.58 0.46 33.13
CA CYS A 513 -7.84 -0.64 32.53
C CYS A 513 -8.63 -1.95 32.71
N VAL A 514 -9.26 -2.43 31.65
CA VAL A 514 -10.08 -3.65 31.68
C VAL A 514 -9.33 -4.83 31.06
N SER A 515 -9.54 -6.01 31.66
CA SER A 515 -8.91 -7.25 31.16
C SER A 515 -9.82 -7.97 30.16
N GLN A 516 -9.22 -8.50 29.10
CA GLN A 516 -9.87 -9.41 28.16
C GLN A 516 -9.17 -10.76 28.22
N THR A 517 -9.95 -11.84 28.27
CA THR A 517 -9.41 -13.21 28.26
C THR A 517 -9.74 -13.90 26.95
N LYS A 518 -8.72 -14.38 26.25
CA LYS A 518 -8.85 -15.23 25.06
C LYS A 518 -8.35 -16.64 25.38
N ARG A 519 -9.16 -17.65 25.06
CA ARG A 519 -8.77 -19.06 25.20
C ARG A 519 -8.00 -19.51 23.96
N GLY A 520 -6.97 -20.31 24.18
CA GLY A 520 -6.20 -20.95 23.11
C GLY A 520 -5.82 -22.37 23.47
N SER A 521 -5.50 -23.15 22.46
CA SER A 521 -5.04 -24.53 22.60
C SER A 521 -4.09 -24.87 21.47
N TYR A 522 -3.06 -25.67 21.74
CA TYR A 522 -2.16 -26.19 20.71
C TYR A 522 -1.63 -27.56 21.10
N VAL A 523 -1.20 -28.33 20.09
CA VAL A 523 -0.51 -29.62 20.31
C VAL A 523 0.99 -29.38 20.17
N GLN A 524 1.72 -29.56 21.25
CA GLN A 524 3.17 -29.58 21.26
C GLN A 524 3.66 -30.98 20.85
N LYS A 525 4.54 -31.04 19.85
CA LYS A 525 5.32 -32.24 19.55
C LYS A 525 6.63 -32.19 20.34
N LEU A 526 6.93 -33.26 21.06
CA LEU A 526 8.20 -33.41 21.79
C LEU A 526 9.15 -34.32 21.01
N SER A 527 10.46 -34.11 21.18
CA SER A 527 11.47 -35.00 20.60
C SER A 527 11.38 -36.42 21.20
N PRO A 528 11.81 -37.44 20.43
CA PRO A 528 11.93 -38.78 20.97
C PRO A 528 12.82 -38.82 22.23
N THR A 529 12.47 -39.68 23.18
CA THR A 529 13.19 -39.87 24.44
C THR A 529 13.67 -41.30 24.52
N THR A 530 14.98 -41.51 24.61
CA THR A 530 15.60 -42.83 24.70
C THR A 530 16.13 -43.08 26.10
N ALA A 531 15.83 -44.25 26.67
CA ALA A 531 16.40 -44.73 27.92
C ALA A 531 16.94 -46.16 27.73
N GLN A 532 17.89 -46.54 28.59
CA GLN A 532 18.51 -47.87 28.54
C GLN A 532 17.78 -48.83 29.48
N LEU A 533 17.48 -50.03 28.98
CA LEU A 533 17.01 -51.16 29.77
C LEU A 533 18.14 -52.20 29.87
N LEU A 534 18.59 -52.49 31.07
CA LEU A 534 19.63 -53.49 31.32
C LEU A 534 18.99 -54.88 31.40
N VAL A 535 19.30 -55.77 30.45
CA VAL A 535 18.96 -57.19 30.54
C VAL A 535 20.13 -57.93 31.20
N ASN A 536 19.87 -58.57 32.35
CA ASN A 536 20.92 -59.16 33.20
C ASN A 536 20.62 -60.59 33.68
N GLY A 537 19.94 -61.37 32.86
CA GLY A 537 19.81 -62.81 32.99
C GLY A 537 18.47 -63.31 32.47
N THR A 538 18.08 -64.50 32.92
CA THR A 538 16.78 -65.11 32.64
C THR A 538 15.84 -65.03 33.83
N GLY A 539 14.54 -64.94 33.55
CA GLY A 539 13.50 -64.97 34.57
C GLY A 539 13.52 -66.29 35.36
N VAL A 540 13.23 -66.19 36.65
CA VAL A 540 13.00 -67.36 37.51
C VAL A 540 11.75 -68.09 36.99
N ASN A 541 11.84 -69.40 36.74
CA ASN A 541 10.75 -70.20 36.17
C ASN A 541 10.29 -69.81 34.75
N SER A 542 11.21 -69.39 33.87
CA SER A 542 10.96 -69.25 32.43
C SER A 542 10.21 -70.48 31.89
N GLN A 543 8.90 -70.34 31.64
CA GLN A 543 8.09 -71.40 31.02
C GLN A 543 8.29 -71.42 29.50
N ALA A 544 9.54 -71.26 29.05
CA ALA A 544 9.91 -71.53 27.67
C ALA A 544 9.74 -73.04 27.43
N GLN A 545 8.51 -73.44 27.08
CA GLN A 545 8.21 -74.72 26.44
C GLN A 545 8.39 -74.58 24.95
#